data_AF-A0AA35XB94-F1
#
_entry.id   AF-A0AA35XB94-F1
#
_cell.length_a   1.000
_cell.length_b   1.000
_cell.length_c   1.000
_cell.angle_alpha   90.00
_cell.angle_beta   90.00
_cell.angle_gamma   90.00
#
_symmetry.space_group_name_H-M   'P 1'
#
loop_
_entity.id
_entity.type
_entity.pdbx_description
1 polymer ?
#
loop_
_entity_poly.entity_id
_entity_poly.type
_entity_poly.pdbx_seq_one_letter_code
_entity_poly.pdbx_strand_id
1 'polypeptide(L)'
;HQPVGREVQIAGSVGPYGACQHDGSEYTGDYVDHMTQQELEVWHRPRLRTLVECGVDLVACETLPALTEALALVHLLTTEFTDTRAWISFSCRVRPSSLITTTQAVDKLKL
;
A
#
# COMPACT_ATOMS: atom_id res chain seq x y z
N HIS A 1 28.87 25.85 17.41
CA HIS A 1 28.09 24.65 17.06
C HIS A 1 26.79 25.09 16.41
N GLN A 2 26.61 24.85 15.10
CA GLN A 2 25.31 24.99 14.45
C GLN A 2 24.36 23.93 15.03
N PRO A 3 23.10 24.25 15.35
CA PRO A 3 22.14 23.22 15.72
C PRO A 3 21.96 22.29 14.52
N VAL A 4 22.25 21.00 14.71
CA VAL A 4 21.88 19.98 13.74
C VAL A 4 20.36 19.91 13.76
N GLY A 5 19.72 20.59 12.81
CA GLY A 5 18.28 20.52 12.65
C GLY A 5 17.88 19.06 12.40
N ARG A 6 16.85 18.57 13.09
CA ARG A 6 16.29 17.24 12.81
C ARG A 6 15.80 17.23 11.37
N GLU A 7 16.26 16.27 10.58
CA GLU A 7 15.74 16.02 9.24
C GLU A 7 14.30 15.48 9.39
N VAL A 8 13.34 16.15 8.76
CA VAL A 8 11.91 15.78 8.78
C VAL A 8 11.59 15.18 7.41
N GLN A 9 10.86 14.07 7.42
CA GLN A 9 10.39 13.40 6.20
C GLN A 9 8.87 13.48 6.09
N ILE A 10 8.37 13.63 4.86
CA ILE A 10 6.96 13.69 4.51
C ILE A 10 6.58 12.41 3.76
N ALA A 11 5.67 11.63 4.34
CA ALA A 11 5.15 10.42 3.72
C ALA A 11 3.78 10.67 3.08
N GLY A 12 3.63 10.34 1.80
CA GLY A 12 2.35 10.38 1.09
C GLY A 12 1.49 9.14 1.40
N SER A 13 0.32 9.33 2.00
CA SER A 13 -0.59 8.23 2.36
C SER A 13 -1.28 7.61 1.13
N VAL A 14 -1.27 6.28 1.07
CA VAL A 14 -2.00 5.46 0.09
C VAL A 14 -2.73 4.34 0.85
N GLY A 15 -4.02 4.56 1.13
CA GLY A 15 -4.90 3.55 1.74
C GLY A 15 -5.49 2.55 0.73
N PRO A 16 -6.14 1.47 1.22
CA PRO A 16 -6.68 0.40 0.40
C PRO A 16 -7.90 0.84 -0.41
N TYR A 17 -8.20 0.10 -1.48
CA TYR A 17 -9.39 0.24 -2.31
C TYR A 17 -10.67 0.13 -1.48
N GLY A 18 -10.72 -0.83 -0.56
CA GLY A 18 -11.90 -1.05 0.30
C GLY A 18 -12.32 0.17 1.13
N ALA A 19 -11.38 1.08 1.44
CA ALA A 19 -11.70 2.31 2.19
C ALA A 19 -12.56 3.31 1.37
N CYS A 20 -12.60 3.16 0.04
CA CYS A 20 -13.41 4.02 -0.81
C CYS A 20 -14.85 3.51 -1.01
N GLN A 21 -15.11 2.23 -0.73
CA GLN A 21 -16.40 1.59 -1.00
C GLN A 21 -17.49 1.89 0.06
N HIS A 22 -17.12 2.48 1.20
CA HIS A 22 -18.04 2.80 2.31
C HIS A 22 -18.89 1.59 2.80
N ASP A 23 -18.49 0.37 2.46
CA ASP A 23 -19.20 -0.88 2.77
C ASP A 23 -18.53 -1.68 3.90
N GLY A 24 -17.43 -1.18 4.45
CA GLY A 24 -16.64 -1.84 5.50
C GLY A 24 -15.68 -2.92 4.98
N SER A 25 -15.54 -3.09 3.66
CA SER A 25 -14.59 -4.02 3.04
C SER A 25 -13.12 -3.67 3.31
N GLU A 26 -12.85 -2.45 3.78
CA GLU A 26 -11.55 -2.02 4.34
C GLU A 26 -11.03 -2.93 5.47
N TYR A 27 -11.90 -3.70 6.14
CA TYR A 27 -11.53 -4.65 7.20
C TYR A 27 -11.61 -6.13 6.82
N THR A 28 -12.11 -6.46 5.63
CA THR A 28 -12.33 -7.85 5.18
C THR A 28 -11.53 -8.20 3.93
N GLY A 29 -11.25 -7.22 3.06
CA GLY A 29 -10.54 -7.45 1.81
C GLY A 29 -11.38 -8.14 0.74
N ASP A 30 -12.68 -8.36 0.97
CA ASP A 30 -13.55 -9.17 0.09
C ASP A 30 -13.65 -8.61 -1.35
N TYR A 31 -13.24 -7.36 -1.57
CA TYR A 31 -13.15 -6.78 -2.91
C TYR A 31 -12.17 -7.50 -3.84
N VAL A 32 -11.15 -8.18 -3.31
CA VAL A 32 -10.19 -8.90 -4.15
C VAL A 32 -10.76 -10.15 -4.81
N ASP A 33 -11.91 -10.65 -4.37
CA ASP A 33 -12.59 -11.76 -5.03
C ASP A 33 -13.19 -11.36 -6.38
N HIS A 34 -13.42 -10.06 -6.60
CA HIS A 34 -14.01 -9.51 -7.83
C HIS A 34 -13.17 -8.40 -8.47
N MET A 35 -11.94 -8.20 -8.01
CA MET A 35 -10.97 -7.29 -8.62
C MET A 35 -9.67 -7.99 -8.92
N THR A 36 -9.18 -7.81 -10.13
CA THR A 36 -7.85 -8.27 -10.55
C THR A 36 -6.76 -7.34 -10.03
N GLN A 37 -5.52 -7.86 -9.96
CA GLN A 37 -4.36 -7.05 -9.64
C GLN A 37 -4.21 -5.85 -10.62
N GLN A 38 -4.42 -6.07 -11.92
CA GLN A 38 -4.32 -5.02 -12.94
C GLN A 38 -5.35 -3.91 -12.73
N GLU A 39 -6.58 -4.23 -12.34
CA GLU A 39 -7.60 -3.23 -12.02
C GLU A 39 -7.20 -2.41 -10.79
N LEU A 40 -6.62 -3.05 -9.78
CA LEU A 40 -6.08 -2.36 -8.60
C LEU A 40 -4.88 -1.47 -8.96
N GLU A 41 -4.01 -1.90 -9.87
CA GLU A 41 -2.91 -1.07 -10.39
C GLU A 41 -3.46 0.17 -11.10
N VAL A 42 -4.44 0.01 -11.99
CA VAL A 42 -5.12 1.13 -12.67
C VAL A 42 -5.72 2.11 -11.66
N TRP A 43 -6.32 1.60 -10.58
CA TRP A 43 -6.92 2.43 -9.55
C TRP A 43 -5.91 3.21 -8.71
N HIS A 44 -4.79 2.59 -8.32
CA HIS A 44 -3.77 3.21 -7.45
C HIS A 44 -2.83 4.17 -8.20
N ARG A 45 -2.54 3.90 -9.48
CA ARG A 45 -1.59 4.66 -10.30
C ARG A 45 -1.77 6.19 -10.24
N PRO A 46 -2.98 6.77 -10.41
CA PRO A 46 -3.12 8.23 -10.37
C PRO A 46 -2.73 8.82 -9.01
N ARG A 47 -3.04 8.14 -7.90
CA ARG A 47 -2.71 8.61 -6.55
C ARG A 47 -1.20 8.60 -6.30
N LEU A 48 -0.54 7.50 -6.67
CA LEU A 48 0.91 7.38 -6.57
C LEU A 48 1.61 8.47 -7.39
N ARG A 49 1.17 8.66 -8.63
CA ARG A 49 1.70 9.70 -9.51
C ARG A 49 1.59 11.08 -8.89
N THR A 50 0.41 11.46 -8.39
CA THR A 50 0.22 12.77 -7.75
C THR A 50 1.13 12.96 -6.54
N LEU A 51 1.25 11.96 -5.66
CA LEU A 51 2.10 12.08 -4.48
C LEU A 51 3.58 12.24 -4.85
N VAL A 52 4.07 11.43 -5.79
CA VAL A 52 5.45 11.50 -6.28
C VAL A 52 5.73 12.84 -6.97
N GLU A 53 4.83 13.31 -7.84
CA GLU A 53 4.94 14.61 -8.52
C GLU A 53 4.89 15.80 -7.53
N CYS A 54 4.17 15.66 -6.42
CA CYS A 54 4.15 16.65 -5.33
C CYS A 54 5.42 16.64 -4.45
N GLY A 55 6.34 15.70 -4.67
CA GLY A 55 7.65 15.68 -4.00
C GLY A 55 7.66 15.13 -2.58
N VAL A 56 6.82 14.14 -2.28
CA VAL A 56 6.92 13.40 -1.00
C VAL A 56 8.26 12.67 -0.88
N ASP A 57 8.82 12.56 0.32
CA ASP A 57 10.10 11.88 0.56
C ASP A 57 10.01 10.36 0.43
N LEU A 58 8.78 9.84 0.63
CA LEU A 58 8.40 8.44 0.55
C LEU A 58 6.88 8.27 0.48
N VAL A 59 6.44 7.09 0.09
CA VAL A 59 5.03 6.69 0.07
C VAL A 59 4.72 5.70 1.19
N ALA A 60 3.56 5.89 1.82
CA ALA A 60 3.01 5.06 2.87
C ALA A 60 1.83 4.23 2.33
N CYS A 61 2.08 3.03 1.81
CA CYS A 61 1.00 2.11 1.45
C CYS A 61 0.49 1.46 2.73
N GLU A 62 -0.67 1.88 3.22
CA GLU A 62 -1.08 1.61 4.60
C GLU A 62 -2.42 0.90 4.72
N THR A 63 -2.56 0.15 5.81
CA THR A 63 -3.83 -0.47 6.22
C THR A 63 -4.37 -1.49 5.20
N LEU A 64 -3.51 -2.11 4.39
CA LEU A 64 -3.93 -3.04 3.34
C LEU A 64 -4.51 -4.33 3.95
N PRO A 65 -5.76 -4.71 3.65
CA PRO A 65 -6.35 -5.94 4.17
C PRO A 65 -6.00 -7.17 3.32
N ALA A 66 -5.57 -7.00 2.07
CA ALA A 66 -5.43 -8.10 1.10
C ALA A 66 -4.10 -8.09 0.31
N LEU A 67 -3.63 -9.28 -0.06
CA LEU A 67 -2.29 -9.47 -0.63
C LEU A 67 -2.26 -9.05 -2.10
N THR A 68 -3.33 -9.33 -2.83
CA THR A 68 -3.48 -8.97 -4.24
C THR A 68 -3.29 -7.46 -4.44
N GLU A 69 -3.83 -6.65 -3.54
CA GLU A 69 -3.65 -5.19 -3.60
C GLU A 69 -2.23 -4.75 -3.24
N ALA A 70 -1.61 -5.37 -2.24
CA ALA A 70 -0.21 -5.09 -1.94
C ALA A 70 0.71 -5.44 -3.13
N LEU A 71 0.43 -6.53 -3.84
CA LEU A 71 1.17 -6.91 -5.05
C LEU A 71 0.97 -5.90 -6.19
N ALA A 72 -0.24 -5.36 -6.36
CA ALA A 72 -0.49 -4.28 -7.31
C ALA A 72 0.37 -3.03 -7.01
N LEU A 73 0.40 -2.61 -5.73
CA LEU A 73 1.21 -1.46 -5.31
C LEU A 73 2.71 -1.71 -5.48
N VAL A 74 3.20 -2.90 -5.10
CA VAL A 74 4.61 -3.28 -5.31
C VAL A 74 4.97 -3.33 -6.78
N HIS A 75 4.08 -3.83 -7.64
CA HIS A 75 4.30 -3.83 -9.09
C HIS A 75 4.49 -2.40 -9.61
N LEU A 76 3.60 -1.47 -9.24
CA LEU A 76 3.73 -0.07 -9.64
C LEU A 76 5.02 0.57 -9.12
N LEU A 77 5.33 0.37 -7.84
CA LEU A 77 6.54 0.92 -7.20
C LEU A 77 7.84 0.39 -7.84
N THR A 78 7.83 -0.85 -8.33
CA THR A 78 9.02 -1.49 -8.93
C THR A 78 9.14 -1.33 -10.44
N THR A 79 8.08 -0.89 -11.13
CA THR A 79 8.07 -0.75 -12.60
C THR A 79 7.90 0.69 -13.09
N GLU A 80 7.10 1.51 -12.40
CA GLU A 80 6.75 2.87 -12.83
C GLU A 80 7.34 3.95 -11.89
N PHE A 81 7.49 3.65 -10.59
CA PHE A 81 7.93 4.61 -9.57
C PHE A 81 9.23 4.18 -8.88
N THR A 82 10.21 3.67 -9.64
CA THR A 82 11.42 2.99 -9.14
C THR A 82 12.29 3.78 -8.19
N ASP A 83 12.28 5.11 -8.27
CA ASP A 83 13.07 5.99 -7.40
C ASP A 83 12.33 6.34 -6.08
N THR A 84 11.08 5.90 -5.93
CA THR A 84 10.25 6.20 -4.77
C THR A 84 10.49 5.19 -3.65
N ARG A 85 10.92 5.68 -2.49
CA ARG A 85 10.95 4.86 -1.27
C ARG A 85 9.52 4.65 -0.78
N ALA A 86 9.20 3.45 -0.30
CA ALA A 86 7.89 3.16 0.24
C ALA A 86 7.95 2.12 1.36
N TRP A 87 6.91 2.09 2.19
CA TRP A 87 6.59 0.94 3.04
C TRP A 87 5.23 0.37 2.65
N ILE A 88 5.05 -0.93 2.93
CA ILE A 88 3.77 -1.60 2.88
C ILE A 88 3.37 -1.99 4.31
N SER A 89 2.16 -1.62 4.73
CA SER A 89 1.59 -1.99 6.02
C SER A 89 0.24 -2.69 5.83
N PHE A 90 0.02 -3.75 6.60
CA PHE A 90 -1.16 -4.62 6.50
C PHE A 90 -2.05 -4.54 7.74
N SER A 91 -3.36 -4.60 7.51
CA SER A 91 -4.35 -4.83 8.56
C SER A 91 -4.47 -6.32 8.85
N CYS A 92 -4.09 -6.74 10.07
CA CYS A 92 -4.14 -8.14 10.49
C CYS A 92 -5.35 -8.42 11.38
N ARG A 93 -6.07 -9.53 11.15
CA ARG A 93 -7.08 -10.05 12.09
C ARG A 93 -6.53 -11.30 12.79
N VAL A 94 -6.70 -11.36 14.10
CA VAL A 94 -6.12 -12.39 14.98
C VAL A 94 -6.88 -13.74 14.92
N ARG A 95 -7.97 -13.85 14.14
CA ARG A 95 -8.79 -15.09 14.05
C ARG A 95 -8.87 -15.64 12.63
N PRO A 96 -8.84 -16.98 12.46
CA PRO A 96 -8.63 -17.61 11.16
C PRO A 96 -9.95 -17.70 10.41
N SER A 97 -10.26 -16.74 9.54
CA SER A 97 -11.30 -16.98 8.54
C SER A 97 -11.23 -16.18 7.23
N SER A 98 -10.28 -15.25 6.99
CA SER A 98 -10.11 -14.68 5.62
C SER A 98 -8.97 -13.67 5.38
N LEU A 99 -8.26 -13.15 6.38
CA LEU A 99 -7.17 -12.18 6.14
C LEU A 99 -5.77 -12.81 6.10
N ILE A 100 -4.82 -12.11 5.47
CA ILE A 100 -3.39 -12.46 5.46
C ILE A 100 -2.92 -12.75 6.89
N THR A 101 -2.32 -13.92 7.07
CA THR A 101 -1.51 -14.17 8.27
C THR A 101 -0.11 -13.60 8.04
N THR A 102 0.50 -12.95 9.04
CA THR A 102 1.79 -12.24 8.96
C THR A 102 2.88 -13.02 8.19
N THR A 103 2.86 -14.35 8.28
CA THR A 103 3.78 -15.25 7.57
C THR A 103 3.66 -15.21 6.04
N GLN A 104 2.44 -15.06 5.48
CA GLN A 104 2.22 -15.07 4.03
C GLN A 104 2.72 -13.80 3.32
N ALA A 105 2.69 -12.65 4.00
CA ALA A 105 3.18 -11.38 3.44
C ALA A 105 4.71 -11.38 3.30
N VAL A 106 5.43 -11.86 4.32
CA VAL A 106 6.90 -11.86 4.35
C VAL A 106 7.48 -12.85 3.31
N ASP A 107 6.83 -14.00 3.08
CA ASP A 107 7.34 -15.00 2.14
C ASP A 107 7.14 -14.64 0.67
N LYS A 108 6.09 -13.88 0.33
CA LYS A 108 5.84 -13.42 -1.06
C LYS A 108 6.52 -12.11 -1.42
N LEU A 109 6.83 -11.26 -0.43
CA LEU A 109 7.50 -9.97 -0.63
C LEU A 109 9.02 -10.05 -0.46
N LYS A 110 9.62 -11.22 -0.71
CA LYS A 110 11.08 -11.33 -0.92
C LYS A 110 11.44 -10.65 -2.25
N LEU A 111 11.42 -9.32 -2.22
CA LEU A 111 12.11 -8.42 -3.15
C LEU A 111 13.61 -8.73 -3.11
#